data_AF-A0A9D6Y4I8-F1
#
_entry.id   AF-A0A9D6Y4I8-F1
#
_cell.length_a   1.000
_cell.length_b   1.000
_cell.length_c   1.000
_cell.angle_alpha   90.00
_cell.angle_beta   90.00
_cell.angle_gamma   90.00
#
_symmetry.space_group_name_H-M   'P 1'
#
loop_
_entity.id
_entity.type
_entity.pdbx_description
1 polymer ?
#
loop_
_entity_poly.entity_id
_entity_poly.type
_entity_poly.pdbx_seq_one_letter_code
_entity_poly.pdbx_strand_id
1 'polypeptide(L)'
;MNDAELKQLGRRARERLEAALAVNDLDEARRACAELPKEYVLIHKGLRQVLEYAMEYIEQIFRAEQAAVAARITAAVEAGDFDRARALLHERDRQHQVIHDRFIDTKAGFYSYVAEVFGDQRLEGILRHTGERQRAGFERWEQQWRGESAAAFTRASVHLLKTHMGRVSVSEDEEKFTITQDPCGSGGRLMREGAYDRPDGLSRVDRPQAMTFDKPDFPSYCAHCAVWNNIQCIEWFGHPQWAIDHPATPDDPCRIHIYKDPGRVPERYYRQVGKQRPDKPQT
;
A
#
# COMPACT_ATOMS: atom_id res chain seq x y z
N MET A 1 -29.64 8.53 -39.96
CA MET A 1 -30.05 7.65 -38.85
C MET A 1 -31.56 7.55 -38.86
N ASN A 2 -32.12 6.35 -38.94
CA ASN A 2 -33.55 6.10 -38.87
C ASN A 2 -34.01 5.85 -37.42
N ASP A 3 -35.32 5.77 -37.22
CA ASP A 3 -35.95 5.61 -35.90
C ASP A 3 -35.53 4.30 -35.19
N ALA A 4 -35.22 3.26 -35.96
CA ALA A 4 -34.72 2.00 -35.43
C ALA A 4 -33.26 2.13 -34.97
N GLU A 5 -32.41 2.81 -35.74
CA GLU A 5 -31.03 3.12 -35.36
C GLU A 5 -30.96 4.01 -34.11
N LEU A 6 -31.87 4.99 -33.98
CA LEU A 6 -32.00 5.83 -32.78
C LEU A 6 -32.35 5.02 -31.53
N LYS A 7 -33.29 4.06 -31.63
CA LYS A 7 -33.67 3.17 -30.51
C LYS A 7 -32.54 2.23 -30.09
N GLN A 8 -31.64 1.89 -31.00
CA GLN A 8 -30.48 1.04 -30.70
C GLN A 8 -29.38 1.81 -29.93
N LEU A 9 -29.26 3.13 -30.10
CA LEU A 9 -28.26 3.95 -29.38
C LEU A 9 -28.40 3.89 -27.86
N GLY A 10 -29.63 3.79 -27.35
CA GLY A 10 -29.89 3.74 -25.92
C GLY A 10 -29.61 2.39 -25.28
N ARG A 11 -29.27 1.36 -26.07
CA ARG A 11 -29.11 -0.02 -25.57
C ARG A 11 -27.66 -0.33 -25.24
N ARG A 12 -27.47 -0.86 -24.03
CA ARG A 12 -26.22 -1.49 -23.61
C ARG A 12 -25.84 -2.66 -24.50
N ALA A 13 -24.55 -2.98 -24.56
CA ALA A 13 -24.05 -4.14 -25.30
C ALA A 13 -24.73 -5.43 -24.83
N ARG A 14 -24.98 -5.55 -23.51
CA ARG A 14 -25.79 -6.65 -22.94
C ARG A 14 -27.21 -6.73 -23.54
N GLU A 15 -27.92 -5.60 -23.60
CA GLU A 15 -29.31 -5.55 -24.06
C GLU A 15 -29.42 -5.85 -25.57
N ARG A 16 -28.42 -5.43 -26.34
CA ARG A 16 -28.28 -5.79 -27.76
C ARG A 16 -28.01 -7.28 -27.93
N LEU A 17 -27.15 -7.87 -27.10
CA LEU A 17 -26.89 -9.30 -27.11
C LEU A 17 -28.14 -10.11 -26.76
N GLU A 18 -28.86 -9.76 -25.69
CA GLU A 18 -30.10 -10.44 -25.29
C GLU A 18 -31.16 -10.39 -26.41
N ALA A 19 -31.31 -9.24 -27.07
CA ALA A 19 -32.24 -9.10 -28.19
C ALA A 19 -31.83 -9.92 -29.42
N ALA A 20 -30.54 -9.96 -29.75
CA ALA A 20 -30.01 -10.74 -30.87
C ALA A 20 -30.19 -12.25 -30.66
N LEU A 21 -29.94 -12.73 -29.44
CA LEU A 21 -30.15 -14.13 -29.06
C LEU A 21 -31.62 -14.55 -29.18
N ALA A 22 -32.57 -13.68 -28.83
CA ALA A 22 -34.01 -13.97 -28.89
C ALA A 22 -34.54 -14.23 -30.31
N VAL A 23 -33.86 -13.70 -31.33
CA VAL A 23 -34.22 -13.87 -32.75
C VAL A 23 -33.19 -14.67 -33.55
N ASN A 24 -32.21 -15.27 -32.87
CA ASN A 24 -31.12 -16.05 -33.46
C ASN A 24 -30.27 -15.27 -34.49
N ASP A 25 -30.07 -13.96 -34.26
CA ASP A 25 -29.17 -13.11 -35.05
C ASP A 25 -27.72 -13.27 -34.56
N LEU A 26 -26.99 -14.19 -35.20
CA LEU A 26 -25.62 -14.54 -34.81
C LEU A 26 -24.60 -13.42 -35.10
N ASP A 27 -24.85 -12.58 -36.10
CA ASP A 27 -23.91 -11.53 -36.47
C ASP A 27 -24.00 -10.36 -35.48
N GLU A 28 -25.21 -9.96 -35.10
CA GLU A 28 -25.38 -8.96 -34.05
C GLU A 28 -24.92 -9.46 -32.68
N ALA A 29 -25.19 -10.73 -32.36
CA ALA A 29 -24.68 -11.33 -31.11
C ALA A 29 -23.14 -11.28 -31.04
N ARG A 30 -22.44 -11.57 -32.14
CA ARG A 30 -20.96 -11.46 -32.21
C ARG A 30 -20.50 -10.01 -32.04
N ARG A 31 -21.15 -9.04 -32.68
CA ARG A 31 -20.83 -7.62 -32.54
C ARG A 31 -21.01 -7.14 -31.10
N ALA A 32 -22.16 -7.44 -30.49
CA ALA A 32 -22.45 -7.08 -29.10
C ALA A 32 -21.46 -7.72 -28.12
N CYS A 33 -21.10 -9.00 -28.31
CA CYS A 33 -20.07 -9.68 -27.53
C CYS A 33 -18.70 -8.98 -27.59
N ALA A 34 -18.29 -8.47 -28.75
CA ALA A 34 -17.03 -7.75 -28.91
C ALA A 34 -16.99 -6.38 -28.19
N GLU A 35 -18.16 -5.84 -27.84
CA GLU A 35 -18.30 -4.57 -27.13
C GLU A 35 -18.42 -4.73 -25.60
N LEU A 36 -18.87 -5.88 -25.09
CA LEU A 36 -19.01 -6.14 -23.65
C LEU A 36 -17.77 -5.75 -22.82
N PRO A 37 -16.53 -6.08 -23.23
CA PRO A 37 -15.35 -5.74 -22.45
C PRO A 37 -15.04 -4.23 -22.42
N LYS A 38 -15.61 -3.45 -23.34
CA LYS A 38 -15.35 -2.01 -23.52
C LYS A 38 -16.42 -1.13 -22.86
N GLU A 39 -17.60 -1.70 -22.61
CA GLU A 39 -18.80 -0.98 -22.18
C GLU A 39 -18.55 -0.04 -20.98
N TYR A 40 -17.83 -0.51 -19.97
CA TYR A 40 -17.53 0.26 -18.77
C TYR A 40 -16.12 0.85 -18.72
N VAL A 41 -15.27 0.60 -19.73
CA VAL A 41 -13.86 1.03 -19.71
C VAL A 41 -13.74 2.54 -19.64
N LEU A 42 -14.61 3.27 -20.36
CA LEU A 42 -14.55 4.72 -20.39
C LEU A 42 -14.86 5.35 -19.03
N ILE A 43 -15.84 4.83 -18.29
CA ILE A 43 -16.16 5.34 -16.94
C ILE A 43 -15.02 5.05 -15.97
N HIS A 44 -14.40 3.87 -16.03
CA HIS A 44 -13.23 3.56 -15.18
C HIS A 44 -12.02 4.45 -15.53
N LYS A 45 -11.76 4.70 -16.82
CA LYS A 45 -10.68 5.60 -17.25
C LYS A 45 -10.92 7.03 -16.78
N GLY A 46 -12.13 7.54 -16.94
CA GLY A 46 -12.53 8.88 -16.52
C GLY A 46 -12.45 9.08 -15.01
N LEU A 47 -13.06 8.16 -14.23
CA LEU A 47 -13.05 8.25 -12.76
C LEU A 47 -11.65 8.13 -12.18
N ARG A 48 -10.78 7.27 -12.72
CA ARG A 48 -9.37 7.20 -12.31
C ARG A 48 -8.69 8.55 -12.45
N GLN A 49 -8.92 9.25 -13.56
CA GLN A 49 -8.32 10.55 -13.82
C GLN A 49 -8.85 11.63 -12.86
N VAL A 50 -10.15 11.60 -12.56
CA VAL A 50 -10.75 12.51 -11.59
C VAL A 50 -10.16 12.30 -10.19
N LEU A 51 -9.95 11.04 -9.78
CA LEU A 51 -9.29 10.73 -8.51
C LEU A 51 -7.86 11.25 -8.49
N GLU A 52 -7.10 11.08 -9.57
CA GLU A 52 -5.75 11.63 -9.69
C GLU A 52 -5.73 13.15 -9.50
N TYR A 53 -6.61 13.89 -10.19
CA TYR A 53 -6.71 15.35 -10.03
C TYR A 53 -7.11 15.79 -8.63
N ALA A 54 -8.05 15.07 -7.99
CA ALA A 54 -8.45 15.36 -6.62
C ALA A 54 -7.28 15.17 -5.64
N MET A 55 -6.51 14.09 -5.83
CA MET A 55 -5.33 13.78 -5.01
C MET A 55 -4.23 14.83 -5.18
N GLU A 56 -3.96 15.26 -6.41
CA GLU A 56 -3.01 16.35 -6.69
C GLU A 56 -3.41 17.65 -5.99
N TYR A 57 -4.70 18.01 -6.04
CA TYR A 57 -5.20 19.21 -5.36
C TYR A 57 -5.09 19.10 -3.83
N ILE A 58 -5.44 17.96 -3.25
CA ILE A 58 -5.31 17.70 -1.81
C ILE A 58 -3.86 17.83 -1.37
N GLU A 59 -2.91 17.29 -2.14
CA GLU A 59 -1.48 17.41 -1.84
C GLU A 59 -1.02 18.88 -1.82
N GLN A 60 -1.46 19.68 -2.80
CA GLN A 60 -1.13 21.10 -2.86
C GLN A 60 -1.63 21.87 -1.64
N ILE A 61 -2.89 21.65 -1.25
CA ILE A 61 -3.47 22.28 -0.05
C ILE A 61 -2.72 21.85 1.20
N PHE A 62 -2.47 20.55 1.36
CA PHE A 62 -1.73 20.03 2.51
C PHE A 62 -0.35 20.70 2.64
N ARG A 63 0.42 20.81 1.55
CA ARG A 63 1.73 21.48 1.56
C ARG A 63 1.64 22.94 2.00
N ALA A 64 0.64 23.68 1.50
CA ALA A 64 0.44 25.07 1.87
C ALA A 64 0.09 25.24 3.36
N GLU A 65 -0.82 24.41 3.89
CA GLU A 65 -1.20 24.43 5.30
C GLU A 65 -0.04 24.07 6.23
N GLN A 66 0.72 23.03 5.87
CA GLN A 66 1.90 22.62 6.64
C GLN A 66 2.98 23.72 6.67
N ALA A 67 3.20 24.40 5.54
CA ALA A 67 4.12 25.55 5.48
C ALA A 67 3.64 26.72 6.36
N ALA A 68 2.35 27.02 6.35
CA ALA A 68 1.77 28.08 7.17
C ALA A 68 1.89 27.79 8.67
N VAL A 69 1.64 26.54 9.10
CA VAL A 69 1.82 26.13 10.49
C VAL A 69 3.30 26.16 10.88
N ALA A 70 4.21 25.72 10.01
CA ALA A 70 5.65 25.79 10.24
C ALA A 70 6.13 27.23 10.45
N ALA A 71 5.70 28.19 9.61
CA ALA A 71 6.03 29.60 9.76
C ALA A 71 5.55 30.17 11.12
N ARG A 72 4.35 29.78 11.57
CA ARG A 72 3.83 30.17 12.89
C ARG A 72 4.62 29.56 14.03
N ILE A 73 5.11 28.32 13.88
CA ILE A 73 5.99 27.67 14.86
C ILE A 73 7.31 28.44 14.96
N THR A 74 7.93 28.77 13.82
CA THR A 74 9.17 29.56 13.79
C THR A 74 9.00 30.89 14.50
N ALA A 75 7.94 31.65 14.20
CA ALA A 75 7.68 32.93 14.85
C ALA A 75 7.49 32.80 16.37
N ALA A 76 6.82 31.74 16.85
CA ALA A 76 6.66 31.49 18.27
C ALA A 76 8.01 31.16 18.95
N VAL A 77 8.86 30.37 18.30
CA VAL A 77 10.22 30.06 18.78
C VAL A 77 11.09 31.31 18.86
N GLU A 78 11.07 32.15 17.82
CA GLU A 78 11.83 33.41 17.77
C GLU A 78 11.38 34.41 18.85
N ALA A 79 10.08 34.42 19.17
CA ALA A 79 9.51 35.24 20.25
C ALA A 79 9.74 34.66 21.66
N GLY A 80 10.31 33.46 21.80
CA GLY A 80 10.47 32.76 23.08
C GLY A 80 9.17 32.19 23.66
N ASP A 81 8.08 32.17 22.89
CA ASP A 81 6.78 31.61 23.31
C ASP A 81 6.74 30.09 23.05
N PHE A 82 7.43 29.35 23.92
CA PHE A 82 7.56 27.90 23.79
C PHE A 82 6.26 27.14 24.04
N ASP A 83 5.34 27.69 24.82
CA ASP A 83 4.00 27.11 25.00
C ASP A 83 3.21 27.16 23.70
N ARG A 84 3.23 28.31 23.01
CA ARG A 84 2.59 28.44 21.70
C ARG A 84 3.25 27.55 20.65
N ALA A 85 4.58 27.47 20.63
CA ALA A 85 5.30 26.60 19.71
C ALA A 85 4.88 25.12 19.89
N ARG A 86 4.81 24.63 21.14
CA ARG A 86 4.32 23.27 21.44
C ARG A 86 2.88 23.04 21.00
N ALA A 87 1.98 23.98 21.28
CA ALA A 87 0.58 23.87 20.86
C ALA A 87 0.45 23.78 19.33
N LEU A 88 1.23 24.56 18.59
CA LEU A 88 1.25 24.52 17.12
C LEU A 88 1.85 23.23 16.56
N LEU A 89 2.86 22.65 17.22
CA LEU A 89 3.39 21.33 16.86
C LEU A 89 2.31 20.24 16.99
N HIS A 90 1.56 20.24 18.09
CA HIS A 90 0.46 19.30 18.28
C HIS A 90 -0.65 19.46 17.25
N GLU A 91 -0.98 20.70 16.89
CA GLU A 91 -1.95 20.99 15.81
C GLU A 91 -1.46 20.41 14.48
N ARG A 92 -0.20 20.65 14.12
CA ARG A 92 0.40 20.14 12.88
C ARG A 92 0.31 18.61 12.81
N ASP A 93 0.68 17.94 13.89
CA ASP A 93 0.68 16.48 13.96
C ASP A 93 -0.76 15.91 13.88
N ARG A 94 -1.76 16.61 14.48
CA ARG A 94 -3.18 16.24 14.34
C ARG A 94 -3.67 16.35 12.90
N GLN A 95 -3.34 17.43 12.20
CA GLN A 95 -3.72 17.63 10.80
C GLN A 95 -3.16 16.51 9.92
N HIS A 96 -1.87 16.19 10.10
CA HIS A 96 -1.23 15.08 9.39
C HIS A 96 -1.89 13.74 9.72
N GLN A 97 -2.16 13.45 11.00
CA GLN A 97 -2.78 12.18 11.40
C GLN A 97 -4.14 11.96 10.75
N VAL A 98 -5.00 12.98 10.70
CA VAL A 98 -6.33 12.86 10.07
C VAL A 98 -6.21 12.48 8.59
N ILE A 99 -5.33 13.15 7.85
CA ILE A 99 -5.15 12.90 6.42
C ILE A 99 -4.50 11.53 6.19
N HIS A 100 -3.44 11.23 6.94
CA HIS A 100 -2.77 9.93 6.92
C HIS A 100 -3.77 8.80 7.15
N ASP A 101 -4.56 8.86 8.21
CA ASP A 101 -5.45 7.77 8.59
C ASP A 101 -6.51 7.52 7.50
N ARG A 102 -7.03 8.57 6.88
CA ARG A 102 -7.97 8.46 5.75
C ARG A 102 -7.35 7.81 4.52
N PHE A 103 -6.09 8.10 4.21
CA PHE A 103 -5.39 7.43 3.11
C PHE A 103 -5.15 5.94 3.39
N ILE A 104 -4.77 5.60 4.62
CA ILE A 104 -4.62 4.20 5.04
C ILE A 104 -5.95 3.46 4.92
N ASP A 105 -7.03 4.02 5.43
CA ASP A 105 -8.37 3.41 5.40
C ASP A 105 -8.85 3.20 3.96
N THR A 106 -8.67 4.21 3.11
CA THR A 106 -9.03 4.16 1.69
C THR A 106 -8.24 3.05 0.98
N LYS A 107 -6.93 2.99 1.22
CA LYS A 107 -6.06 1.96 0.63
C LYS A 107 -6.43 0.56 1.14
N ALA A 108 -6.73 0.43 2.43
CA ALA A 108 -7.19 -0.82 3.02
C ALA A 108 -8.53 -1.28 2.45
N GLY A 109 -9.48 -0.37 2.27
CA GLY A 109 -10.74 -0.64 1.59
C GLY A 109 -10.56 -1.11 0.14
N PHE A 110 -9.64 -0.50 -0.61
CA PHE A 110 -9.33 -0.97 -1.98
C PHE A 110 -8.74 -2.38 -1.98
N TYR A 111 -7.80 -2.68 -1.08
CA TYR A 111 -7.18 -4.02 -1.00
C TYR A 111 -8.20 -5.08 -0.56
N SER A 112 -9.04 -4.75 0.41
CA SER A 112 -10.20 -5.54 0.84
C SER A 112 -11.12 -5.84 -0.35
N TYR A 113 -11.58 -4.82 -1.06
CA TYR A 113 -12.45 -4.97 -2.23
C TYR A 113 -11.82 -5.86 -3.31
N VAL A 114 -10.53 -5.67 -3.62
CA VAL A 114 -9.85 -6.51 -4.61
C VAL A 114 -9.75 -7.96 -4.15
N ALA A 115 -9.46 -8.20 -2.87
CA ALA A 115 -9.38 -9.55 -2.30
C ALA A 115 -10.74 -10.25 -2.36
N GLU A 116 -11.82 -9.60 -1.92
CA GLU A 116 -13.17 -10.15 -1.89
C GLU A 116 -13.75 -10.42 -3.28
N VAL A 117 -13.64 -9.46 -4.18
CA VAL A 117 -14.34 -9.51 -5.47
C VAL A 117 -13.53 -10.27 -6.52
N PHE A 118 -12.20 -10.17 -6.46
CA PHE A 118 -11.32 -10.70 -7.51
C PHE A 118 -10.34 -11.77 -7.01
N GLY A 119 -10.30 -12.03 -5.70
CA GLY A 119 -9.49 -13.08 -5.09
C GLY A 119 -8.02 -12.71 -4.87
N ASP A 120 -7.34 -13.56 -4.10
CA ASP A 120 -5.95 -13.45 -3.68
C ASP A 120 -4.97 -13.11 -4.82
N GLN A 121 -5.10 -13.76 -5.98
CA GLN A 121 -4.21 -13.56 -7.11
C GLN A 121 -4.28 -12.12 -7.63
N ARG A 122 -5.46 -11.50 -7.58
CA ARG A 122 -5.65 -10.11 -8.03
C ARG A 122 -5.23 -9.11 -6.97
N LEU A 123 -5.36 -9.45 -5.67
CA LEU A 123 -4.73 -8.69 -4.59
C LEU A 123 -3.21 -8.67 -4.77
N GLU A 124 -2.54 -9.82 -4.91
CA GLU A 124 -1.10 -9.85 -5.16
C GLU A 124 -0.74 -9.09 -6.44
N GLY A 125 -1.56 -9.21 -7.49
CA GLY A 125 -1.37 -8.50 -8.76
C GLY A 125 -1.35 -6.98 -8.62
N ILE A 126 -2.29 -6.38 -7.89
CA ILE A 126 -2.30 -4.92 -7.65
C ILE A 126 -1.15 -4.48 -6.75
N LEU A 127 -0.78 -5.28 -5.75
CA LEU A 127 0.36 -5.02 -4.89
C LEU A 127 1.66 -5.02 -5.70
N ARG A 128 1.87 -6.02 -6.55
CA ARG A 128 3.03 -6.08 -7.46
C ARG A 128 3.05 -4.91 -8.43
N HIS A 129 1.90 -4.61 -9.05
CA HIS A 129 1.79 -3.49 -9.99
C HIS A 129 2.20 -2.16 -9.34
N THR A 130 1.71 -1.90 -8.13
CA THR A 130 2.06 -0.68 -7.38
C THR A 130 3.49 -0.69 -6.88
N GLY A 131 4.06 -1.85 -6.56
CA GLY A 131 5.48 -1.99 -6.23
C GLY A 131 6.40 -1.68 -7.43
N GLU A 132 6.09 -2.19 -8.63
CA GLU A 132 6.86 -1.88 -9.84
C GLU A 132 6.86 -0.37 -10.15
N ARG A 133 5.73 0.31 -9.95
CA ARG A 133 5.63 1.78 -10.11
C ARG A 133 6.49 2.56 -9.12
N GLN A 134 6.86 1.95 -7.99
CA GLN A 134 7.65 2.56 -6.93
C GLN A 134 9.10 2.03 -6.90
N ARG A 135 9.47 1.10 -7.80
CA ARG A 135 10.77 0.41 -7.81
C ARG A 135 11.97 1.36 -7.75
N ALA A 136 11.92 2.50 -8.46
CA ALA A 136 12.99 3.50 -8.41
C ALA A 136 13.26 4.03 -6.98
N GLY A 137 12.25 4.06 -6.11
CA GLY A 137 12.43 4.37 -4.68
C GLY A 137 13.17 3.26 -3.93
N PHE A 138 12.82 2.01 -4.18
CA PHE A 138 13.49 0.84 -3.60
C PHE A 138 14.95 0.73 -4.09
N GLU A 139 15.24 1.04 -5.36
CA GLU A 139 16.60 1.10 -5.89
C GLU A 139 17.45 2.16 -5.20
N ARG A 140 16.88 3.32 -4.87
CA ARG A 140 17.57 4.36 -4.09
C ARG A 140 17.86 3.89 -2.67
N TRP A 141 16.91 3.21 -2.02
CA TRP A 141 17.15 2.60 -0.71
C TRP A 141 18.23 1.52 -0.76
N GLU A 142 18.28 0.73 -1.83
CA GLU A 142 19.32 -0.27 -2.02
C GLU A 142 20.71 0.38 -2.15
N GLN A 143 20.78 1.48 -2.91
CA GLN A 143 21.99 2.29 -3.03
C GLN A 143 22.41 2.90 -1.68
N GLN A 144 21.46 3.37 -0.86
CA GLN A 144 21.79 3.86 0.48
C GLN A 144 22.29 2.73 1.40
N TRP A 145 21.69 1.54 1.33
CA TRP A 145 22.09 0.42 2.16
C TRP A 145 23.48 -0.11 1.78
N ARG A 146 23.70 -0.41 0.49
CA ARG A 146 24.96 -0.99 0.00
C ARG A 146 26.06 0.04 -0.25
N GLY A 147 25.69 1.22 -0.72
CA GLY A 147 26.61 2.28 -1.12
C GLY A 147 27.02 3.22 0.02
N GLU A 148 26.15 3.40 1.03
CA GLU A 148 26.47 4.23 2.21
C GLU A 148 26.64 3.38 3.48
N SER A 149 25.54 2.86 4.03
CA SER A 149 25.55 1.94 5.18
C SER A 149 24.14 1.46 5.53
N ALA A 150 24.07 0.32 6.23
CA ALA A 150 22.83 -0.13 6.88
C ALA A 150 22.25 0.90 7.86
N ALA A 151 23.10 1.70 8.52
CA ALA A 151 22.65 2.77 9.41
C ALA A 151 21.97 3.92 8.65
N ALA A 152 22.46 4.29 7.47
CA ALA A 152 21.82 5.29 6.62
C ALA A 152 20.44 4.82 6.14
N PHE A 153 20.36 3.58 5.65
CA PHE A 153 19.10 2.97 5.26
C PHE A 153 18.13 2.80 6.44
N THR A 154 18.63 2.46 7.63
CA THR A 154 17.83 2.41 8.87
C THR A 154 17.26 3.78 9.22
N ARG A 155 18.05 4.86 9.13
CA ARG A 155 17.56 6.22 9.37
C ARG A 155 16.44 6.62 8.40
N ALA A 156 16.60 6.29 7.11
CA ALA A 156 15.57 6.51 6.10
C ALA A 156 14.28 5.72 6.41
N SER A 157 14.42 4.44 6.76
CA SER A 157 13.30 3.57 7.12
C SER A 157 12.56 4.09 8.36
N VAL A 158 13.29 4.48 9.42
CA VAL A 158 12.71 5.05 10.64
C VAL A 158 12.03 6.39 10.36
N HIS A 159 12.59 7.22 9.48
CA HIS A 159 11.95 8.47 9.08
C HIS A 159 10.57 8.20 8.44
N LEU A 160 10.50 7.29 7.47
CA LEU A 160 9.23 6.89 6.85
C LEU A 160 8.26 6.31 7.88
N LEU A 161 8.69 5.36 8.72
CA LEU A 161 7.79 4.69 9.66
C LEU A 161 7.22 5.65 10.72
N LYS A 162 7.96 6.69 11.10
CA LYS A 162 7.46 7.73 12.01
C LYS A 162 6.38 8.61 11.38
N THR A 163 6.40 8.83 10.06
CA THR A 163 5.32 9.60 9.39
C THR A 163 4.01 8.83 9.32
N HIS A 164 4.01 7.54 9.64
CA HIS A 164 2.80 6.74 9.79
C HIS A 164 2.12 6.86 11.16
N MET A 165 2.60 7.75 12.05
CA MET A 165 1.96 8.09 13.34
C MET A 165 1.82 6.94 14.35
N GLY A 166 2.52 5.82 14.12
CA GLY A 166 2.69 4.74 15.10
C GLY A 166 3.78 5.06 16.13
N ARG A 167 3.88 4.24 17.18
CA ARG A 167 5.01 4.34 18.12
C ARG A 167 6.18 3.53 17.58
N VAL A 168 7.29 4.20 17.31
CA VAL A 168 8.49 3.60 16.73
C VAL A 168 9.64 3.66 17.74
N SER A 169 10.29 2.52 17.97
CA SER A 169 11.56 2.45 18.70
C SER A 169 12.61 1.71 17.86
N VAL A 170 13.89 1.95 18.15
CA VAL A 170 15.01 1.36 17.43
C VAL A 170 16.00 0.80 18.44
N SER A 171 16.48 -0.41 18.17
CA SER A 171 17.58 -1.04 18.88
C SER A 171 18.62 -1.54 17.87
N GLU A 172 19.85 -1.72 18.32
CA GLU A 172 20.96 -2.23 17.49
C GLU A 172 21.67 -3.35 18.26
N ASP A 173 22.03 -4.41 17.57
CA ASP A 173 22.96 -5.43 18.03
C ASP A 173 24.15 -5.55 17.05
N GLU A 174 25.02 -6.53 17.23
CA GLU A 174 26.18 -6.73 16.36
C GLU A 174 25.81 -7.02 14.90
N GLU A 175 24.65 -7.61 14.63
CA GLU A 175 24.24 -8.08 13.32
C GLU A 175 23.32 -7.11 12.57
N LYS A 176 22.45 -6.37 13.29
CA LYS A 176 21.34 -5.64 12.68
C LYS A 176 20.80 -4.49 13.54
N PHE A 177 20.02 -3.65 12.88
CA PHE A 177 19.10 -2.72 13.50
C PHE A 177 17.71 -3.36 13.55
N THR A 178 17.01 -3.20 14.68
CA THR A 178 15.62 -3.64 14.85
C THR A 178 14.74 -2.43 15.11
N ILE A 179 13.85 -2.15 14.17
CA ILE A 179 12.79 -1.15 14.29
C ILE A 179 11.54 -1.85 14.80
N THR A 180 11.06 -1.45 15.98
CA THR A 180 9.83 -1.99 16.59
C THR A 180 8.72 -0.96 16.46
N GLN A 181 7.58 -1.38 15.92
CA GLN A 181 6.39 -0.55 15.81
C GLN A 181 5.26 -1.12 16.68
N ASP A 182 4.85 -0.39 17.70
CA ASP A 182 3.86 -0.84 18.69
C ASP A 182 2.79 0.24 18.98
N PRO A 183 1.70 0.34 18.21
CA PRO A 183 1.44 -0.41 17.00
C PRO A 183 2.24 0.13 15.82
N CYS A 184 2.34 -0.68 14.77
CA CYS A 184 2.50 -0.15 13.42
C CYS A 184 1.36 0.84 13.12
N GLY A 185 1.70 2.05 12.71
CA GLY A 185 0.74 3.15 12.54
C GLY A 185 -0.27 2.97 11.40
N SER A 186 -0.12 1.91 10.59
CA SER A 186 -1.09 1.55 9.54
C SER A 186 -1.78 0.21 9.84
N GLY A 187 -1.19 -0.93 9.44
CA GLY A 187 -1.85 -2.23 9.59
C GLY A 187 -2.07 -2.63 11.06
N GLY A 188 -1.08 -2.36 11.92
CA GLY A 188 -1.21 -2.58 13.37
C GLY A 188 -2.34 -1.75 13.99
N ARG A 189 -2.45 -0.47 13.59
CA ARG A 189 -3.55 0.42 13.98
C ARG A 189 -4.90 -0.15 13.55
N LEU A 190 -5.05 -0.51 12.27
CA LEU A 190 -6.29 -1.09 11.73
C LEU A 190 -6.72 -2.36 12.49
N MET A 191 -5.77 -3.24 12.83
CA MET A 191 -6.05 -4.43 13.62
C MET A 191 -6.54 -4.08 15.03
N ARG A 192 -5.86 -3.16 15.74
CA ARG A 192 -6.26 -2.73 17.10
C ARG A 192 -7.59 -1.97 17.14
N GLU A 193 -7.94 -1.29 16.06
CA GLU A 193 -9.23 -0.60 15.89
C GLU A 193 -10.38 -1.56 15.51
N GLY A 194 -10.08 -2.87 15.38
CA GLY A 194 -11.04 -3.90 15.00
C GLY A 194 -11.57 -3.70 13.59
N ALA A 195 -10.78 -3.13 12.67
CA ALA A 195 -11.23 -2.83 11.30
C ALA A 195 -11.58 -4.10 10.49
N TYR A 196 -11.05 -5.26 10.88
CA TYR A 196 -11.29 -6.56 10.23
C TYR A 196 -12.40 -7.37 10.91
N ASP A 197 -12.78 -7.04 12.14
CA ASP A 197 -13.58 -7.93 13.00
C ASP A 197 -15.05 -7.48 13.09
N ARG A 198 -15.46 -6.55 12.22
CA ARG A 198 -16.83 -6.02 12.12
C ARG A 198 -17.63 -6.81 11.06
N PRO A 199 -18.97 -6.79 11.10
CA PRO A 199 -19.80 -7.45 10.09
C PRO A 199 -19.52 -6.99 8.65
N ASP A 200 -19.14 -5.72 8.49
CA ASP A 200 -18.69 -5.07 7.24
C ASP A 200 -17.18 -4.75 7.29
N GLY A 201 -16.42 -5.57 8.03
CA GLY A 201 -14.99 -5.42 8.23
C GLY A 201 -14.18 -5.63 6.96
N LEU A 202 -12.94 -5.14 6.98
CA LEU A 202 -11.97 -5.37 5.92
C LEU A 202 -11.66 -6.86 5.76
N SER A 203 -11.34 -7.28 4.54
CA SER A 203 -11.05 -8.68 4.24
C SER A 203 -9.73 -9.14 4.85
N ARG A 204 -9.68 -10.43 5.15
CA ARG A 204 -8.46 -11.18 5.45
C ARG A 204 -8.18 -12.17 4.32
N VAL A 205 -6.92 -12.52 4.16
CA VAL A 205 -6.47 -13.57 3.24
C VAL A 205 -6.43 -14.87 4.02
N ASP A 206 -7.36 -15.78 3.73
CA ASP A 206 -7.56 -16.98 4.54
C ASP A 206 -6.38 -17.96 4.47
N ARG A 207 -5.84 -18.17 3.27
CA ARG A 207 -4.85 -19.21 3.00
C ARG A 207 -3.43 -18.72 3.32
N PRO A 208 -2.61 -19.54 4.01
CA PRO A 208 -1.15 -19.36 4.05
C PRO A 208 -0.58 -19.31 2.63
N GLN A 209 0.15 -18.25 2.32
CA GLN A 209 0.82 -18.07 1.04
C GLN A 209 1.91 -17.00 1.13
N ALA A 210 2.67 -16.81 0.04
CA ALA A 210 3.82 -15.91 0.03
C ALA A 210 3.49 -14.49 0.51
N MET A 211 2.38 -13.89 0.03
CA MET A 211 1.99 -12.52 0.40
C MET A 211 1.47 -12.38 1.85
N THR A 212 1.33 -13.48 2.59
CA THR A 212 0.86 -13.49 3.99
C THR A 212 1.95 -13.90 4.97
N PHE A 213 3.22 -13.95 4.53
CA PHE A 213 4.31 -14.53 5.31
C PHE A 213 4.03 -16.00 5.73
N ASP A 214 3.32 -16.74 4.88
CA ASP A 214 2.87 -18.12 5.14
C ASP A 214 1.97 -18.26 6.37
N LYS A 215 1.20 -17.21 6.68
CA LYS A 215 0.21 -17.19 7.77
C LYS A 215 -1.22 -17.25 7.21
N PRO A 216 -2.13 -18.03 7.84
CA PRO A 216 -3.55 -17.94 7.54
C PRO A 216 -4.16 -16.66 8.14
N ASP A 217 -5.40 -16.36 7.76
CA ASP A 217 -6.21 -15.29 8.35
C ASP A 217 -5.52 -13.91 8.39
N PHE A 218 -4.83 -13.59 7.31
CA PHE A 218 -3.87 -12.49 7.29
C PHE A 218 -4.52 -11.17 6.83
N PRO A 219 -4.30 -10.03 7.51
CA PRO A 219 -4.90 -8.76 7.12
C PRO A 219 -4.56 -8.37 5.67
N SER A 220 -5.57 -8.22 4.80
CA SER A 220 -5.36 -7.89 3.38
C SER A 220 -4.53 -6.62 3.18
N TYR A 221 -4.68 -5.64 4.07
CA TYR A 221 -3.84 -4.44 4.06
C TYR A 221 -2.37 -4.78 4.26
N CYS A 222 -2.03 -5.59 5.26
CA CYS A 222 -0.63 -5.92 5.60
C CYS A 222 0.09 -6.71 4.50
N ALA A 223 -0.63 -7.34 3.56
CA ALA A 223 -0.03 -8.16 2.50
C ALA A 223 0.98 -7.35 1.65
N HIS A 224 0.77 -6.03 1.52
CA HIS A 224 1.72 -5.15 0.82
C HIS A 224 3.11 -5.14 1.46
N CYS A 225 3.23 -5.37 2.77
CA CYS A 225 4.52 -5.42 3.46
C CYS A 225 5.35 -6.61 2.97
N ALA A 226 4.71 -7.78 2.81
CA ALA A 226 5.34 -8.97 2.25
C ALA A 226 5.69 -8.77 0.77
N VAL A 227 4.73 -8.27 -0.03
CA VAL A 227 4.93 -8.13 -1.47
C VAL A 227 6.04 -7.12 -1.79
N TRP A 228 5.98 -5.92 -1.24
CA TRP A 228 6.91 -4.85 -1.61
C TRP A 228 8.31 -5.05 -1.00
N ASN A 229 8.39 -5.30 0.30
CA ASN A 229 9.68 -5.27 1.02
C ASN A 229 10.40 -6.63 1.09
N ASN A 230 9.69 -7.72 0.77
CA ASN A 230 10.27 -9.07 0.78
C ASN A 230 10.22 -9.68 -0.61
N ILE A 231 9.04 -10.00 -1.15
CA ILE A 231 8.91 -10.74 -2.42
C ILE A 231 9.58 -10.00 -3.58
N GLN A 232 9.18 -8.76 -3.83
CA GLN A 232 9.73 -7.97 -4.94
C GLN A 232 11.17 -7.54 -4.69
N CYS A 233 11.53 -7.14 -3.46
CA CYS A 233 12.93 -6.86 -3.12
C CYS A 233 13.84 -8.08 -3.35
N ILE A 234 13.41 -9.28 -2.99
CA ILE A 234 14.17 -10.51 -3.26
C ILE A 234 14.28 -10.75 -4.78
N GLU A 235 13.20 -10.53 -5.54
CA GLU A 235 13.20 -10.66 -7.00
C GLU A 235 14.09 -9.62 -7.69
N TRP A 236 14.18 -8.40 -7.16
CA TRP A 236 14.95 -7.30 -7.74
C TRP A 236 16.42 -7.27 -7.30
N PHE A 237 16.71 -7.62 -6.04
CA PHE A 237 18.01 -7.38 -5.38
C PHE A 237 18.61 -8.64 -4.71
N GLY A 238 17.88 -9.75 -4.71
CA GLY A 238 18.33 -11.02 -4.10
C GLY A 238 18.19 -11.11 -2.58
N HIS A 239 17.61 -10.11 -1.91
CA HIS A 239 17.35 -10.12 -0.47
C HIS A 239 16.15 -9.21 -0.11
N PRO A 240 15.55 -9.37 1.08
CA PRO A 240 14.55 -8.42 1.56
C PRO A 240 15.24 -7.14 2.07
N GLN A 241 14.68 -5.98 1.73
CA GLN A 241 15.12 -4.71 2.33
C GLN A 241 14.67 -4.59 3.78
N TRP A 242 13.44 -5.03 4.08
CA TRP A 242 12.97 -5.19 5.44
C TRP A 242 12.73 -6.67 5.71
N ALA A 243 13.54 -7.27 6.58
CA ALA A 243 13.26 -8.58 7.14
C ALA A 243 12.18 -8.41 8.23
N ILE A 244 10.95 -8.83 7.93
CA ILE A 244 9.77 -8.49 8.73
C ILE A 244 9.34 -9.68 9.59
N ASP A 245 9.19 -9.43 10.89
CA ASP A 245 8.41 -10.27 11.79
C ASP A 245 7.03 -9.61 11.96
N HIS A 246 6.04 -10.12 11.22
CA HIS A 246 4.66 -9.65 11.33
C HIS A 246 4.08 -10.04 12.70
N PRO A 247 3.29 -9.16 13.35
CA PRO A 247 2.65 -9.48 14.63
C PRO A 247 1.79 -10.75 14.54
N ALA A 248 1.75 -11.55 15.62
CA ALA A 248 0.91 -12.74 15.68
C ALA A 248 -0.53 -12.38 16.10
N THR A 249 -0.67 -11.37 16.97
CA THR A 249 -1.94 -10.83 17.44
C THR A 249 -1.96 -9.30 17.26
N PRO A 250 -3.14 -8.64 17.30
CA PRO A 250 -3.22 -7.18 17.25
C PRO A 250 -2.39 -6.45 18.33
N ASP A 251 -2.20 -7.07 19.50
CA ASP A 251 -1.44 -6.49 20.61
C ASP A 251 0.07 -6.62 20.45
N ASP A 252 0.53 -7.53 19.59
CA ASP A 252 1.96 -7.68 19.29
C ASP A 252 2.48 -6.51 18.44
N PRO A 253 3.77 -6.15 18.59
CA PRO A 253 4.39 -5.17 17.71
C PRO A 253 4.81 -5.80 16.37
N CYS A 254 4.86 -4.96 15.33
CA CYS A 254 5.51 -5.30 14.07
C CYS A 254 7.00 -4.99 14.17
N ARG A 255 7.88 -5.92 13.81
CA ARG A 255 9.33 -5.71 13.83
C ARG A 255 9.92 -5.78 12.43
N ILE A 256 10.77 -4.81 12.13
CA ILE A 256 11.58 -4.74 10.92
C ILE A 256 13.03 -4.86 11.33
N HIS A 257 13.74 -5.80 10.72
CA HIS A 257 15.16 -5.98 10.87
C HIS A 257 15.88 -5.52 9.61
N ILE A 258 16.88 -4.66 9.81
CA ILE A 258 17.80 -4.22 8.76
C ILE A 258 19.19 -4.74 9.14
N TYR A 259 19.64 -5.77 8.43
CA TYR A 259 20.94 -6.38 8.69
C TYR A 259 22.07 -5.47 8.24
N LYS A 260 23.19 -5.46 8.98
CA LYS A 260 24.38 -4.69 8.60
C LYS A 260 24.98 -5.18 7.29
N ASP A 261 24.85 -6.49 7.04
CA ASP A 261 25.16 -7.14 5.78
C ASP A 261 23.89 -7.82 5.22
N PRO A 262 23.39 -7.45 4.02
CA PRO A 262 22.27 -8.13 3.37
C PRO A 262 22.53 -9.63 3.14
N GLY A 263 23.80 -10.01 2.94
CA GLY A 263 24.24 -11.40 2.85
C GLY A 263 24.14 -12.16 4.18
N ARG A 264 23.78 -11.51 5.29
CA ARG A 264 23.55 -12.18 6.58
C ARG A 264 22.08 -12.32 6.94
N VAL A 265 21.16 -11.88 6.07
CA VAL A 265 19.73 -12.12 6.28
C VAL A 265 19.48 -13.63 6.40
N PRO A 266 18.87 -14.10 7.51
CA PRO A 266 18.58 -15.51 7.72
C PRO A 266 17.61 -16.09 6.70
N GLU A 267 17.80 -17.38 6.37
CA GLU A 267 17.01 -18.07 5.35
C GLU A 267 15.49 -18.08 5.63
N ARG A 268 15.09 -18.03 6.92
CA ARG A 268 13.66 -17.97 7.31
C ARG A 268 12.91 -16.81 6.66
N TYR A 269 13.56 -15.66 6.44
CA TYR A 269 12.92 -14.48 5.84
C TYR A 269 12.63 -14.64 4.36
N TYR A 270 13.37 -15.53 3.68
CA TYR A 270 13.09 -15.93 2.31
C TYR A 270 11.98 -16.98 2.28
N ARG A 271 12.10 -18.02 3.12
CA ARG A 271 11.16 -19.14 3.15
C ARG A 271 9.74 -18.70 3.51
N GLN A 272 9.57 -17.78 4.45
CA GLN A 272 8.23 -17.29 4.85
C GLN A 272 7.46 -16.61 3.71
N VAL A 273 8.16 -16.16 2.66
CA VAL A 273 7.51 -15.61 1.45
C VAL A 273 7.67 -16.53 0.23
N GLY A 274 7.92 -17.82 0.46
CA GLY A 274 8.05 -18.81 -0.61
C GLY A 274 9.27 -18.61 -1.51
N LYS A 275 10.31 -17.92 -1.04
CA LYS A 275 11.56 -17.68 -1.77
C LYS A 275 12.71 -18.49 -1.20
N GLN A 276 13.75 -18.66 -2.00
CA GLN A 276 15.03 -19.21 -1.58
C GLN A 276 16.07 -18.10 -1.57
N ARG A 277 17.03 -18.20 -0.65
CA ARG A 277 18.16 -17.29 -0.62
C ARG A 277 19.07 -17.58 -1.83
N PRO A 278 19.51 -16.56 -2.60
CA PRO A 278 20.43 -16.77 -3.71
C PRO A 278 21.78 -17.32 -3.24
N ASP A 279 22.37 -18.24 -4.01
CA ASP A 279 23.69 -18.81 -3.75
C ASP A 279 24.84 -17.79 -3.85
N LYS A 280 24.63 -16.70 -4.60
CA LYS A 280 25.56 -15.59 -4.76
C LYS A 280 24.82 -14.25 -4.59
N PRO A 281 25.44 -13.24 -3.93
CA PRO A 281 24.87 -11.90 -3.89
C PRO A 281 24.65 -11.38 -5.32
N GLN A 282 23.47 -10.88 -5.63
CA GLN A 282 23.26 -10.11 -6.86
C GLN A 282 24.01 -8.79 -6.73
N THR A 283 24.87 -8.50 -7.71
CA THR A 283 25.70 -7.28 -7.80
C THR A 283 24.86 -6.07 -8.17
#